data_AF-A0A0S2F4W8-F1
#
_entry.id   AF-A0A0S2F4W8-F1
#
_cell.length_a   1.000
_cell.length_b   1.000
_cell.length_c   1.000
_cell.angle_alpha   90.00
_cell.angle_beta   90.00
_cell.angle_gamma   90.00
#
_symmetry.space_group_name_H-M   'P 1'
#
loop_
_entity.id
_entity.type
_entity.pdbx_description
1 polymer ?
#
loop_
_entity_poly.entity_id
_entity_poly.type
_entity_poly.pdbx_seq_one_letter_code
_entity_poly.pdbx_strand_id
1 'polypeptide(L)' 'MKEIAAKENTDHSYVARMINMTLLAPQIVEAILDDTLPDIRLTRLVVSPPLLWQDQLQRVGLQAR' A
#
# COMPACT_ATOMS: atom_id res chain seq x y z
N MET A 1 -8.48 0.55 -15.02
CA MET A 1 -8.03 -0.65 -14.27
C MET A 1 -8.59 -1.95 -14.83
N LYS A 2 -9.92 -2.10 -15.06
CA LYS A 2 -10.49 -3.33 -15.67
C LYS A 2 -9.88 -3.67 -17.04
N GLU A 3 -9.58 -2.66 -17.83
CA GLU A 3 -8.98 -2.81 -19.16
C GLU A 3 -7.51 -3.30 -19.12
N ILE A 4 -6.73 -2.85 -18.13
CA ILE A 4 -5.35 -3.31 -17.90
C ILE A 4 -5.36 -4.76 -17.38
N ALA A 5 -6.24 -5.06 -16.42
CA ALA A 5 -6.38 -6.40 -15.85
C ALA A 5 -6.77 -7.45 -16.91
N ALA A 6 -7.68 -7.08 -17.83
CA ALA A 6 -8.07 -7.93 -18.95
C ALA A 6 -6.94 -8.17 -19.95
N LYS A 7 -6.11 -7.15 -20.24
CA LYS A 7 -4.95 -7.30 -21.14
C LYS A 7 -3.84 -8.14 -20.52
N GLU A 8 -3.60 -8.01 -19.22
CA GLU A 8 -2.55 -8.72 -18.48
C GLU A 8 -3.01 -10.07 -17.90
N ASN A 9 -4.22 -10.52 -18.23
CA ASN A 9 -4.84 -11.76 -17.74
C ASN A 9 -4.76 -11.92 -16.20
N THR A 10 -4.99 -10.84 -15.47
CA THR A 10 -4.87 -10.77 -14.02
C THR A 10 -6.15 -10.20 -13.39
N ASP A 11 -6.29 -10.32 -12.07
CA ASP A 11 -7.45 -9.78 -11.37
C ASP A 11 -7.37 -8.26 -11.22
N HIS A 12 -8.52 -7.59 -11.32
CA HIS A 12 -8.59 -6.14 -11.13
C HIS A 12 -8.03 -5.68 -9.77
N SER A 13 -8.24 -6.48 -8.71
CA SER A 13 -7.69 -6.22 -7.38
C SER A 13 -6.17 -6.35 -7.32
N TYR A 14 -5.55 -7.10 -8.23
CA TYR A 14 -4.09 -7.21 -8.33
C TYR A 14 -3.49 -5.92 -8.91
N VAL A 15 -4.04 -5.43 -10.03
CA VAL A 15 -3.59 -4.17 -10.63
C VAL A 15 -3.78 -2.98 -9.68
N ALA A 16 -4.92 -2.93 -8.99
CA ALA A 16 -5.17 -1.91 -7.98
C ALA A 16 -4.16 -2.00 -6.82
N ARG A 17 -3.80 -3.21 -6.37
CA ARG A 17 -2.78 -3.44 -5.34
C ARG A 17 -1.43 -2.90 -5.74
N MET A 18 -1.00 -3.22 -6.96
CA MET A 18 0.28 -2.82 -7.50
C MET A 18 0.38 -1.29 -7.58
N ILE A 19 -0.66 -0.62 -8.07
CA ILE A 19 -0.72 0.84 -8.10
C ILE A 19 -0.69 1.40 -6.68
N ASN A 20 -1.51 0.88 -5.76
CA ASN A 20 -1.56 1.38 -4.38
C ASN A 20 -0.22 1.21 -3.64
N MET A 21 0.55 0.16 -3.94
CA MET A 21 1.91 0.00 -3.41
C MET A 21 2.87 1.11 -3.84
N THR A 22 2.71 1.66 -5.05
CA THR A 22 3.54 2.79 -5.53
C THR A 22 3.17 4.13 -4.89
N LEU A 23 2.06 4.20 -4.16
CA LEU A 23 1.54 5.42 -3.52
C LEU A 23 1.75 5.44 -2.00
N LEU A 24 2.43 4.44 -1.46
CA LEU A 24 2.72 4.36 -0.03
C LEU A 24 3.67 5.49 0.40
N ALA A 25 3.46 5.97 1.63
CA ALA A 25 4.36 6.92 2.26
C ALA A 25 5.80 6.35 2.30
N PRO A 26 6.83 7.16 2.04
CA PRO A 26 8.22 6.68 2.02
C PRO A 26 8.63 5.94 3.30
N GLN A 27 8.16 6.37 4.47
CA GLN A 27 8.45 5.74 5.76
C GLN A 27 7.82 4.35 5.89
N ILE A 28 6.68 4.10 5.24
CA ILE A 28 6.08 2.76 5.17
C ILE A 28 6.95 1.87 4.28
N VAL A 29 7.44 2.38 3.16
CA VAL A 29 8.35 1.64 2.27
C VAL A 29 9.64 1.29 3.00
N GLU A 30 10.24 2.24 3.72
CA GLU A 30 11.41 2.01 4.59
C GLU A 30 11.10 0.91 5.63
N ALA A 31 9.98 1.01 6.34
CA ALA A 31 9.61 0.01 7.36
C ALA A 31 9.34 -1.40 6.78
N ILE A 32 8.87 -1.50 5.53
CA ILE A 32 8.75 -2.78 4.82
C ILE A 32 10.14 -3.37 4.53
N LEU A 33 11.05 -2.54 4.01
CA LEU A 33 12.40 -2.98 3.63
C LEU A 33 13.24 -3.37 4.86
N ASP A 34 13.02 -2.69 5.98
CA ASP A 34 13.74 -2.91 7.25
C ASP A 34 13.07 -3.99 8.13
N ASP A 35 11.94 -4.56 7.72
CA ASP A 35 11.12 -5.50 8.52
C ASP A 35 10.75 -4.94 9.92
N THR A 36 10.45 -3.64 9.97
CA THR A 36 10.09 -2.90 11.20
C THR A 36 8.63 -2.47 11.26
N LEU A 37 7.84 -2.89 10.28
CA LEU A 37 6.39 -2.69 10.33
C LEU A 37 5.79 -3.38 11.57
N PRO A 38 4.84 -2.73 12.26
CA PRO A 38 4.03 -3.41 13.28
C PRO A 38 3.31 -4.62 12.68
N ASP A 39 2.83 -5.55 13.52
CA ASP A 39 2.08 -6.73 13.06
C ASP A 39 0.76 -6.31 12.37
N ILE A 40 0.86 -6.05 11.06
CA ILE A 40 -0.21 -5.57 10.21
C ILE A 40 -0.24 -6.37 8.91
N ARG A 41 -1.44 -6.77 8.50
CA ARG A 41 -1.64 -7.47 7.24
C ARG A 41 -1.37 -6.54 6.07
N LEU A 42 -0.60 -7.00 5.08
CA LEU A 42 -0.33 -6.26 3.84
C LEU A 42 -1.62 -5.73 3.17
N THR A 43 -2.74 -6.46 3.26
CA THR A 43 -4.04 -6.02 2.73
C THR A 43 -4.54 -4.70 3.30
N ARG A 44 -4.17 -4.33 4.54
CA ARG A 44 -4.49 -3.02 5.14
C ARG A 44 -3.75 -1.86 4.49
N LEU A 45 -2.60 -2.12 3.88
CA LEU A 45 -1.75 -1.13 3.21
C LEU A 45 -2.23 -0.82 1.79
N VAL A 46 -2.76 -1.82 1.10
CA VAL A 46 -2.92 -1.79 -0.36
C VAL A 46 -4.36 -1.83 -0.83
N VAL A 47 -5.31 -2.15 0.04
CA VAL A 47 -6.75 -2.11 -0.27
C VAL A 47 -7.29 -0.76 0.21
N SER A 48 -7.20 0.24 -0.66
CA SER A 48 -7.63 1.63 -0.38
C SER A 48 -6.81 2.33 0.71
N PRO A 49 -5.51 2.61 0.46
CA PRO A 49 -4.73 3.45 1.35
C PRO A 49 -5.34 4.86 1.43
N PRO A 50 -5.24 5.54 2.60
CA PRO A 50 -5.52 6.97 2.68
C PRO A 50 -4.68 7.74 1.66
N LEU A 51 -5.25 8.80 1.08
CA LEU A 51 -4.54 9.61 0.09
C LEU A 51 -3.38 10.40 0.72
N LEU A 52 -3.58 10.92 1.94
CA LEU A 52 -2.57 11.66 2.67
C LEU A 52 -1.62 10.70 3.38
N TRP A 53 -0.31 10.91 3.23
CA TRP A 53 0.70 10.08 3.88
C TRP A 53 0.60 10.08 5.40
N GLN A 54 0.23 11.20 6.02
CA GLN A 54 0.04 11.28 7.48
C GLN A 54 -1.04 10.29 7.94
N ASP A 55 -2.15 10.20 7.22
CA ASP A 55 -3.22 9.25 7.50
C ASP A 55 -2.78 7.81 7.25
N GLN A 56 -1.91 7.57 6.25
CA GLN A 56 -1.31 6.26 6.02
C GLN A 56 -0.46 5.83 7.22
N LEU A 57 0.42 6.71 7.73
CA LEU A 57 1.26 6.45 8.90
C LEU A 57 0.42 6.15 10.14
N GLN A 58 -0.62 6.95 10.40
CA GLN A 58 -1.55 6.71 11.49
C GLN A 58 -2.25 5.34 11.38
N ARG A 59 -2.67 4.94 10.17
CA ARG A 59 -3.32 3.65 9.93
C ARG A 59 -2.42 2.46 10.27
N VAL A 60 -1.11 2.61 10.11
CA VAL A 60 -0.13 1.54 10.34
C VAL A 60 0.59 1.67 11.68
N GLY A 61 0.25 2.68 12.49
CA GLY A 61 0.89 2.91 13.79
C GLY A 61 2.31 3.46 13.70
N LEU A 62 2.70 4.07 12.58
CA LEU A 62 3.98 4.74 12.42
C LEU A 62 3.87 6.23 12.76
N GLN A 63 4.95 6.80 13.29
CA GLN A 63 5.08 8.24 13.53
C GLN A 63 5.75 8.91 12.32
N ALA A 64 5.29 10.10 11.94
CA ALA A 64 6.07 10.96 11.05
C ALA A 64 7.28 11.48 11.83
N ARG A 65 8.49 11.34 11.26
CA ARG A 65 9.70 11.98 11.79
C ARG A 65 9.65 13.49 11.59
#